data_AF-R4WQS1-F1
#
_entry.id   AF-R4WQS1-F1
#
_cell.length_a   1.000
_cell.length_b   1.000
_cell.length_c   1.000
_cell.angle_alpha   90.00
_cell.angle_beta   90.00
_cell.angle_gamma   90.00
#
_symmetry.space_group_name_H-M   'P 1'
#
loop_
_entity.id
_entity.type
_entity.pdbx_description
1 polymer ?
#
loop_
_entity_poly.entity_id
_entity_poly.type
_entity_poly.pdbx_seq_one_letter_code
_entity_poly.pdbx_strand_id
1 'polypeptide(L)'
;MAMPLRRASNGFFFALWVAVCAASPEFLWQGLFSLFGHFSLTDAAAALLIGAILAFFVEPVLERLRGLGDAPEHPQKSPAFAACEALSFAVVAVCVHEAITVYIAASHSNEQAAENLAKAVAQALQWAVTPFFITIAWMAARGPSWIAWPVAALAIVVTTLVGVMFQWSAHVLVTSALPAVFVLIAGCIIVREQWDESTFVRCARATGVIALAWLALTGTLQLVLWLAHVQAFRIYERAEFWTDLRFYIGWVTGLVVAPAMVPGVPVRLADDSWRRRR
;
A
#
# COMPACT_ATOMS: atom_id res chain seq x y z
N MET A 1 -9.98 -25.12 -17.60
CA MET A 1 -8.59 -24.71 -17.27
C MET A 1 -8.40 -23.21 -16.97
N ALA A 2 -9.44 -22.37 -16.93
CA ALA A 2 -9.31 -20.91 -16.69
C ALA A 2 -9.20 -20.48 -15.20
N MET A 3 -9.41 -21.39 -14.25
CA MET A 3 -9.41 -21.07 -12.81
C MET A 3 -8.05 -20.64 -12.20
N PRO A 4 -6.88 -21.22 -12.55
CA PRO A 4 -5.61 -20.81 -11.96
C PRO A 4 -5.16 -19.42 -12.44
N LEU A 5 -5.39 -19.10 -13.73
CA LEU A 5 -5.01 -17.80 -14.30
C LEU A 5 -5.82 -16.65 -13.66
N ARG A 6 -7.13 -16.86 -13.44
CA ARG A 6 -8.00 -15.87 -12.79
C ARG A 6 -7.60 -15.64 -11.32
N ARG A 7 -7.21 -16.70 -10.59
CA ARG A 7 -6.72 -16.58 -9.21
C ARG A 7 -5.38 -15.84 -9.14
N ALA A 8 -4.45 -16.17 -10.03
CA ALA A 8 -3.16 -15.48 -10.13
C ALA A 8 -3.34 -14.00 -10.46
N SER A 9 -4.21 -13.68 -11.43
CA SER A 9 -4.54 -12.30 -11.81
C SER A 9 -5.17 -11.53 -10.65
N ASN A 10 -6.19 -12.08 -9.98
CA ASN A 10 -6.80 -11.44 -8.82
C ASN A 10 -5.78 -11.19 -7.69
N GLY A 11 -4.87 -12.13 -7.46
CA GLY A 11 -3.81 -11.97 -6.48
C GLY A 11 -2.83 -10.86 -6.84
N PHE A 12 -2.35 -10.83 -8.08
CA PHE A 12 -1.49 -9.75 -8.58
C PHE A 12 -2.12 -8.37 -8.38
N PHE A 13 -3.39 -8.23 -8.77
CA PHE A 13 -4.14 -7.00 -8.65
C PHE A 13 -4.41 -6.59 -7.20
N PHE A 14 -4.63 -7.56 -6.31
CA PHE A 14 -4.73 -7.31 -4.88
C PHE A 14 -3.40 -6.83 -4.29
N ALA A 15 -2.28 -7.47 -4.65
CA ALA A 15 -0.96 -7.02 -4.23
C ALA A 15 -0.65 -5.61 -4.73
N LEU A 16 -1.05 -5.30 -5.97
CA LEU A 16 -0.92 -3.97 -6.55
C LEU A 16 -1.75 -2.93 -5.79
N TRP A 17 -2.99 -3.24 -5.44
CA TRP A 17 -3.83 -2.39 -4.60
C TRP A 17 -3.15 -2.04 -3.27
N VAL A 18 -2.68 -3.06 -2.53
CA VAL A 18 -2.00 -2.86 -1.25
C VAL A 18 -0.75 -2.00 -1.41
N ALA A 19 0.01 -2.24 -2.48
CA ALA A 19 1.23 -1.50 -2.77
C ALA A 19 0.98 -0.03 -3.09
N VAL A 20 -0.03 0.27 -3.90
CA VAL A 20 -0.43 1.67 -4.19
C VAL A 20 -0.86 2.35 -2.91
N CYS A 21 -1.73 1.71 -2.11
CA CYS A 21 -2.19 2.28 -0.83
C CYS A 21 -1.04 2.58 0.14
N ALA A 22 -0.02 1.74 0.19
CA ALA A 22 1.16 1.97 1.02
C ALA A 22 1.99 3.19 0.59
N ALA A 23 2.09 3.42 -0.72
CA ALA A 23 2.85 4.54 -1.26
C ALA A 23 2.04 5.87 -1.25
N SER A 24 0.71 5.82 -1.33
CA SER A 24 -0.15 7.00 -1.47
C SER A 24 0.04 8.08 -0.39
N PRO A 25 0.13 7.76 0.92
CA PRO A 25 0.29 8.80 1.94
C PRO A 25 1.56 9.64 1.80
N GLU A 26 2.65 9.06 1.27
CA GLU A 26 3.87 9.81 0.99
C GLU A 26 3.62 10.86 -0.10
N PHE A 27 2.97 10.46 -1.20
CA PHE A 27 2.61 11.37 -2.30
C PHE A 27 1.68 12.48 -1.85
N LEU A 28 0.66 12.14 -1.07
CA LEU A 28 -0.29 13.11 -0.53
C LEU A 28 0.43 14.17 0.31
N TRP A 29 1.39 13.75 1.13
CA TRP A 29 2.14 14.68 1.97
C TRP A 29 3.15 15.51 1.21
N GLN A 30 3.91 14.92 0.28
CA GLN A 30 4.86 15.67 -0.55
C GLN A 30 4.15 16.74 -1.38
N GLY A 31 3.00 16.40 -1.97
CA GLY A 31 2.18 17.37 -2.69
C GLY A 31 1.51 18.41 -1.79
N LEU A 32 1.12 18.04 -0.57
CA LEU A 32 0.64 19.02 0.42
C LEU A 32 1.74 19.99 0.85
N PHE A 33 2.96 19.49 1.05
CA PHE A 33 4.09 20.31 1.46
C PHE A 33 4.54 21.27 0.34
N SER A 34 4.42 20.88 -0.94
CA SER A 34 4.70 21.79 -2.06
C SER A 34 3.75 23.00 -2.07
N LEU A 35 2.47 22.80 -1.73
CA LEU A 35 1.46 23.87 -1.63
C LEU A 35 1.76 24.92 -0.55
N PHE A 36 2.44 24.55 0.53
CA PHE A 36 2.80 25.47 1.62
C PHE A 36 4.03 26.34 1.31
N GLY A 37 4.80 26.01 0.27
CA GLY A 37 6.07 26.66 -0.09
C GLY A 37 5.88 28.01 -0.77
N HIS A 38 5.14 28.07 -1.88
CA HIS A 38 4.68 29.25 -2.61
C HIS A 38 3.58 28.78 -3.59
N PHE A 39 2.41 29.42 -3.63
CA PHE A 39 1.27 28.96 -4.43
C PHE A 39 1.54 29.15 -5.94
N SER A 40 2.08 28.14 -6.61
CA SER A 40 2.26 28.10 -8.06
C SER A 40 1.07 27.42 -8.76
N LEU A 41 0.82 27.76 -10.04
CA LEU A 41 -0.15 27.04 -10.88
C LEU A 41 0.23 25.55 -11.06
N THR A 42 1.51 25.18 -10.93
CA THR A 42 1.95 23.77 -10.85
C THR A 42 1.50 23.09 -9.56
N ASP A 43 1.45 23.81 -8.44
CA ASP A 43 0.92 23.26 -7.19
C ASP A 43 -0.59 23.06 -7.26
N ALA A 44 -1.31 23.90 -8.02
CA ALA A 44 -2.73 23.69 -8.31
C ALA A 44 -2.98 22.43 -9.15
N ALA A 45 -2.09 22.09 -10.09
CA ALA A 45 -2.13 20.85 -10.86
C ALA A 45 -1.87 19.61 -9.99
N ALA A 46 -0.85 19.68 -9.13
CA ALA A 46 -0.55 18.65 -8.13
C ALA A 46 -1.72 18.49 -7.14
N ALA A 47 -2.34 19.58 -6.68
CA ALA A 47 -3.54 19.56 -5.85
C ALA A 47 -4.76 18.95 -6.57
N LEU A 48 -4.88 19.13 -7.89
CA LEU A 48 -5.93 18.52 -8.71
C LEU A 48 -5.68 17.02 -8.93
N LEU A 49 -4.42 16.60 -9.12
CA LEU A 49 -4.03 15.19 -9.15
C LEU A 49 -4.31 14.52 -7.80
N ILE A 50 -3.95 15.18 -6.71
CA ILE A 50 -4.22 14.75 -5.33
C ILE A 50 -5.72 14.70 -5.07
N GLY A 51 -6.48 15.71 -5.50
CA GLY A 51 -7.93 15.77 -5.40
C GLY A 51 -8.63 14.69 -6.23
N ALA A 52 -8.09 14.34 -7.39
CA ALA A 52 -8.57 13.24 -8.21
C ALA A 52 -8.24 11.88 -7.55
N ILE A 53 -6.98 11.64 -7.17
CA ILE A 53 -6.58 10.44 -6.43
C ILE A 53 -7.43 10.29 -5.16
N LEU A 54 -7.60 11.35 -4.37
CA LEU A 54 -8.44 11.36 -3.19
C LEU A 54 -9.91 11.10 -3.53
N ALA A 55 -10.53 11.81 -4.48
CA ALA A 55 -11.92 11.60 -4.85
C ALA A 55 -12.19 10.15 -5.29
N PHE A 56 -11.26 9.55 -6.03
CA PHE A 56 -11.38 8.18 -6.54
C PHE A 56 -10.95 7.10 -5.54
N PHE A 57 -10.12 7.39 -4.55
CA PHE A 57 -9.85 6.48 -3.41
C PHE A 57 -10.96 6.58 -2.36
N VAL A 58 -11.48 7.77 -2.13
CA VAL A 58 -12.47 8.06 -1.08
C VAL A 58 -13.78 7.35 -1.35
N GLU A 59 -14.26 7.26 -2.60
CA GLU A 59 -15.54 6.62 -2.88
C GLU A 59 -15.54 5.09 -2.65
N PRO A 60 -14.57 4.31 -3.17
CA PRO A 60 -14.43 2.89 -2.82
C PRO A 60 -14.12 2.66 -1.34
N VAL A 61 -13.31 3.54 -0.71
CA VAL A 61 -12.98 3.44 0.71
C VAL A 61 -14.21 3.75 1.57
N LEU A 62 -14.99 4.77 1.24
CA LEU A 62 -16.21 5.14 1.95
C LEU A 62 -17.30 4.09 1.76
N GLU A 63 -17.47 3.52 0.56
CA GLU A 63 -18.39 2.41 0.33
C GLU A 63 -18.02 1.20 1.19
N ARG A 64 -16.72 0.90 1.34
CA ARG A 64 -16.23 -0.19 2.19
C ARG A 64 -16.31 0.10 3.68
N LEU A 65 -16.02 1.33 4.12
CA LEU A 65 -16.20 1.77 5.50
C LEU A 65 -17.69 1.76 5.89
N ARG A 66 -18.58 2.14 4.97
CA ARG A 66 -20.03 2.01 5.14
C ARG A 66 -20.46 0.54 5.20
N GLY A 67 -19.89 -0.32 4.35
CA GLY A 67 -20.12 -1.77 4.35
C GLY A 67 -19.51 -2.54 5.55
N LEU A 68 -18.61 -1.92 6.32
CA LEU A 68 -18.13 -2.45 7.61
C LEU A 68 -19.11 -2.18 8.76
N GLY A 69 -20.04 -1.22 8.58
CA GLY A 69 -21.04 -0.83 9.57
C GLY A 69 -22.43 -1.40 9.33
N ASP A 70 -22.85 -1.59 8.08
CA ASP A 70 -24.14 -2.18 7.69
C ASP A 70 -24.03 -3.02 6.41
N ALA A 71 -24.93 -4.00 6.26
CA ALA A 71 -24.92 -4.99 5.18
C ALA A 71 -24.80 -4.35 3.78
N PRO A 72 -23.94 -4.88 2.88
CA PRO A 72 -23.67 -4.25 1.59
C PRO A 72 -24.90 -4.32 0.67
N GLU A 73 -25.42 -3.17 0.25
CA GLU A 73 -26.54 -3.05 -0.71
C GLU A 73 -26.15 -3.35 -2.17
N HIS A 74 -24.84 -3.42 -2.49
CA HIS A 74 -24.35 -3.56 -3.87
C HIS A 74 -23.55 -4.86 -4.10
N PRO A 75 -23.67 -5.49 -5.28
CA PRO A 75 -22.96 -6.72 -5.61
C PRO A 75 -21.44 -6.51 -5.57
N GLN A 76 -20.74 -7.37 -4.82
CA GLN A 76 -19.31 -7.28 -4.60
C GLN A 76 -18.52 -7.28 -5.93
N LYS A 77 -17.92 -6.14 -6.30
CA LYS A 77 -17.01 -6.02 -7.45
C LYS A 77 -15.80 -6.95 -7.28
N SER A 78 -15.40 -7.63 -8.36
CA SER A 78 -14.21 -8.51 -8.39
C SER A 78 -12.93 -7.72 -8.09
N PRO A 79 -11.95 -8.26 -7.33
CA PRO A 79 -10.67 -7.60 -7.05
C PRO A 79 -9.92 -7.12 -8.29
N ALA A 80 -9.92 -7.92 -9.37
CA ALA A 80 -9.34 -7.49 -10.64
C ALA A 80 -10.06 -6.29 -11.27
N PHE A 81 -11.38 -6.18 -11.09
CA PHE A 81 -12.15 -5.03 -11.58
C PHE A 81 -11.82 -3.79 -10.75
N ALA A 82 -11.83 -3.89 -9.42
CA ALA A 82 -11.48 -2.77 -8.53
C ALA A 82 -10.03 -2.29 -8.72
N ALA A 83 -9.08 -3.21 -8.94
CA ALA A 83 -7.69 -2.86 -9.19
C ALA A 83 -7.45 -2.34 -10.60
N CYS A 84 -8.10 -2.89 -11.64
CA CYS A 84 -8.07 -2.30 -12.99
C CYS A 84 -8.71 -0.91 -12.98
N GLU A 85 -9.83 -0.74 -12.28
CA GLU A 85 -10.51 0.55 -12.12
C GLU A 85 -9.58 1.55 -11.44
N ALA A 86 -9.01 1.20 -10.28
CA ALA A 86 -8.04 2.05 -9.57
C ALA A 86 -6.78 2.34 -10.39
N LEU A 87 -6.25 1.36 -11.14
CA LEU A 87 -5.07 1.54 -11.99
C LEU A 87 -5.38 2.42 -13.20
N SER A 88 -6.50 2.19 -13.88
CA SER A 88 -6.96 3.02 -14.99
C SER A 88 -7.20 4.45 -14.54
N PHE A 89 -7.81 4.65 -13.36
CA PHE A 89 -8.01 5.98 -12.80
C PHE A 89 -6.70 6.64 -12.36
N ALA A 90 -5.75 5.90 -11.79
CA ALA A 90 -4.42 6.42 -11.45
C ALA A 90 -3.65 6.84 -12.71
N VAL A 91 -3.69 6.05 -13.78
CA VAL A 91 -3.08 6.39 -15.08
C VAL A 91 -3.75 7.64 -15.66
N VAL A 92 -5.07 7.70 -15.66
CA VAL A 92 -5.81 8.88 -16.14
C VAL A 92 -5.47 10.11 -15.31
N ALA A 93 -5.40 9.98 -13.98
CA ALA A 93 -5.03 11.07 -13.09
C ALA A 93 -3.62 11.59 -13.37
N VAL A 94 -2.64 10.70 -13.55
CA VAL A 94 -1.26 11.06 -13.94
C VAL A 94 -1.23 11.71 -15.32
N CYS A 95 -1.94 11.18 -16.32
CA CYS A 95 -2.01 11.79 -17.65
C CYS A 95 -2.66 13.19 -17.61
N VAL A 96 -3.71 13.39 -16.80
CA VAL A 96 -4.36 14.69 -16.62
C VAL A 96 -3.45 15.65 -15.88
N HIS A 97 -2.72 15.19 -14.86
CA HIS A 97 -1.71 15.99 -14.16
C HIS A 97 -0.62 16.48 -15.10
N GLU A 98 -0.08 15.59 -15.93
CA GLU A 98 0.95 15.95 -16.92
C GLU A 98 0.40 16.89 -17.98
N ALA A 99 -0.82 16.66 -18.48
CA ALA A 99 -1.45 17.57 -19.43
C ALA A 99 -1.65 18.98 -18.85
N ILE A 100 -2.07 19.08 -17.58
CA ILE A 100 -2.23 20.36 -16.87
C ILE A 100 -0.85 21.00 -16.62
N THR A 101 0.14 20.21 -16.20
CA THR A 101 1.51 20.70 -15.96
C THR A 101 2.14 21.23 -17.24
N VAL A 102 2.02 20.52 -18.36
CA VAL A 102 2.51 20.96 -19.68
C VAL A 102 1.76 22.20 -20.18
N TYR A 103 0.44 22.26 -19.99
CA TYR A 103 -0.37 23.42 -20.39
C TYR A 103 -0.02 24.69 -19.59
N ILE A 104 0.24 24.54 -18.28
CA ILE A 104 0.60 25.63 -17.38
C ILE A 104 2.09 26.02 -17.53
N ALA A 105 2.96 25.03 -17.74
CA ALA A 105 4.40 25.21 -17.90
C ALA A 105 4.81 25.60 -19.33
N ALA A 106 3.89 26.14 -20.16
CA ALA A 106 4.20 26.71 -21.48
C ALA A 106 5.30 27.82 -21.47
N SER A 107 5.89 28.14 -20.30
CA SER A 107 7.04 29.01 -20.10
C SER A 107 8.35 28.32 -19.65
N HIS A 108 8.37 27.01 -19.34
CA HIS A 108 9.56 26.25 -18.92
C HIS A 108 9.72 24.98 -19.77
N SER A 109 10.95 24.60 -20.10
CA SER A 109 11.24 23.53 -21.08
C SER A 109 10.61 22.18 -20.72
N ASN A 110 10.04 21.51 -21.73
CA ASN A 110 9.39 20.19 -21.62
C ASN A 110 10.25 19.10 -20.97
N GLU A 111 11.58 19.25 -21.00
CA GLU A 111 12.54 18.28 -20.44
C GLU A 111 12.53 18.24 -18.91
N GLN A 112 12.35 19.37 -18.24
CA GLN A 112 12.34 19.43 -16.76
C GLN A 112 11.10 18.75 -16.17
N ALA A 113 9.96 18.84 -16.84
CA ALA A 113 8.71 18.20 -16.42
C ALA A 113 8.82 16.67 -16.48
N ALA A 114 9.35 16.14 -17.58
CA ALA A 114 9.57 14.71 -17.76
C ALA A 114 10.52 14.12 -16.69
N GLU A 115 11.57 14.86 -16.32
CA GLU A 115 12.52 14.42 -15.29
C GLU A 115 11.88 14.39 -13.88
N ASN A 116 11.05 15.38 -13.55
CA ASN A 116 10.33 15.43 -12.27
C ASN A 116 9.29 14.30 -12.15
N LEU A 117 8.55 14.01 -13.22
CA LEU A 117 7.64 12.87 -13.27
C LEU A 117 8.39 11.54 -13.08
N ALA A 118 9.50 11.35 -13.80
CA ALA A 118 10.32 10.15 -13.69
C ALA A 118 10.81 9.93 -12.26
N LYS A 119 11.24 10.99 -11.56
CA LYS A 119 11.65 10.93 -10.15
C LYS A 119 10.49 10.57 -9.22
N ALA A 120 9.31 11.18 -9.40
CA ALA A 120 8.13 10.88 -8.59
C ALA A 120 7.65 9.43 -8.79
N VAL A 121 7.61 8.93 -10.03
CA VAL A 121 7.26 7.54 -10.34
C VAL A 121 8.30 6.58 -9.77
N ALA A 122 9.60 6.90 -9.89
CA ALA A 122 10.66 6.09 -9.34
C ALA A 122 10.56 6.00 -7.81
N GLN A 123 10.27 7.11 -7.14
CA GLN A 123 9.99 7.13 -5.70
C GLN A 123 8.76 6.28 -5.37
N ALA A 124 7.70 6.31 -6.17
CA ALA A 124 6.49 5.51 -5.95
C ALA A 124 6.78 4.02 -5.98
N LEU A 125 7.51 3.62 -7.02
CA LEU A 125 7.91 2.23 -7.21
C LEU A 125 8.80 1.75 -6.08
N GLN A 126 9.73 2.58 -5.62
CA GLN A 126 10.64 2.26 -4.52
C GLN A 126 9.88 1.85 -3.25
N TRP A 127 8.82 2.55 -2.89
CA TRP A 127 8.01 2.24 -1.70
C TRP A 127 6.94 1.18 -1.94
N ALA A 128 6.39 1.10 -3.15
CA ALA A 128 5.35 0.14 -3.50
C ALA A 128 5.87 -1.31 -3.64
N VAL A 129 7.15 -1.50 -3.97
CA VAL A 129 7.73 -2.83 -4.22
C VAL A 129 7.65 -3.74 -3.00
N THR A 130 8.04 -3.27 -1.81
CA THR A 130 8.04 -4.07 -0.59
C THR A 130 6.66 -4.65 -0.24
N PRO A 131 5.60 -3.85 -0.08
CA PRO A 131 4.26 -4.35 0.22
C PRO A 131 3.70 -5.24 -0.91
N PHE A 132 4.04 -4.94 -2.17
CA PHE A 132 3.64 -5.77 -3.31
C PHE A 132 4.18 -7.19 -3.20
N PHE A 133 5.50 -7.35 -3.08
CA PHE A 133 6.13 -8.67 -3.04
C PHE A 133 5.81 -9.42 -1.74
N ILE A 134 5.67 -8.73 -0.61
CA ILE A 134 5.24 -9.37 0.65
C ILE A 134 3.82 -9.90 0.52
N THR A 135 2.91 -9.15 -0.11
CA THR A 135 1.54 -9.62 -0.34
C THR A 135 1.51 -10.83 -1.28
N ILE A 136 2.37 -10.85 -2.32
CA ILE A 136 2.56 -12.03 -3.17
C ILE A 136 3.07 -13.23 -2.38
N ALA A 137 4.06 -13.03 -1.51
CA ALA A 137 4.60 -14.09 -0.67
C ALA A 137 3.54 -14.65 0.28
N TRP A 138 2.69 -13.81 0.85
CA TRP A 138 1.56 -14.26 1.65
C TRP A 138 0.60 -15.14 0.86
N MET A 139 0.22 -14.74 -0.35
CA MET A 139 -0.64 -15.57 -1.20
C MET A 139 0.03 -16.90 -1.58
N ALA A 140 1.34 -16.88 -1.84
CA ALA A 140 2.12 -18.09 -2.11
C ALA A 140 2.28 -18.99 -0.88
N ALA A 141 2.17 -18.45 0.34
CA ALA A 141 2.29 -19.21 1.59
C ALA A 141 1.19 -20.27 1.77
N ARG A 142 0.07 -20.15 1.06
CA ARG A 142 -0.99 -21.18 0.97
C ARG A 142 -0.58 -22.41 0.16
N GLY A 143 0.42 -22.25 -0.71
CA GLY A 143 0.94 -23.32 -1.55
C GLY A 143 1.81 -24.29 -0.77
N PRO A 144 2.38 -25.30 -1.47
CA PRO A 144 3.35 -26.18 -0.86
C PRO A 144 4.59 -25.40 -0.41
N SER A 145 5.23 -25.86 0.67
CA SER A 145 6.36 -25.17 1.32
C SER A 145 7.52 -24.86 0.38
N TRP A 146 7.75 -25.69 -0.64
CA TRP A 146 8.78 -25.49 -1.65
C TRP A 146 8.51 -24.30 -2.58
N ILE A 147 7.27 -23.79 -2.70
CA ILE A 147 6.96 -22.53 -3.39
C ILE A 147 6.95 -21.37 -2.40
N ALA A 148 6.34 -21.58 -1.23
CA ALA A 148 6.16 -20.54 -0.22
C ALA A 148 7.50 -19.91 0.21
N TRP A 149 8.50 -20.74 0.54
CA TRP A 149 9.79 -20.26 1.03
C TRP A 149 10.61 -19.50 -0.03
N PRO A 150 10.75 -19.98 -1.28
CA PRO A 150 11.41 -19.20 -2.32
C PRO A 150 10.73 -17.87 -2.62
N VAL A 151 9.40 -17.80 -2.62
CA VAL A 151 8.69 -16.53 -2.87
C VAL A 151 8.88 -15.56 -1.70
N ALA A 152 8.88 -16.05 -0.45
CA ALA A 152 9.20 -15.23 0.72
C ALA A 152 10.64 -14.71 0.68
N ALA A 153 11.61 -15.57 0.32
CA ALA A 153 13.00 -15.16 0.13
C ALA A 153 13.14 -14.12 -1.00
N LEU A 154 12.43 -14.33 -2.12
CA LEU A 154 12.41 -13.39 -3.23
C LEU A 154 11.90 -12.01 -2.80
N ALA A 155 10.87 -11.94 -1.95
CA ALA A 155 10.36 -10.65 -1.45
C ALA A 155 11.43 -9.86 -0.67
N ILE A 156 12.25 -10.54 0.13
CA ILE A 156 13.37 -9.93 0.86
C ILE A 156 14.50 -9.54 -0.07
N VAL A 157 14.86 -10.41 -1.02
CA VAL A 157 15.90 -10.13 -2.02
C VAL A 157 15.52 -8.92 -2.86
N VAL A 158 14.30 -8.86 -3.38
CA VAL A 158 13.82 -7.73 -4.19
C VAL A 158 13.79 -6.44 -3.39
N THR A 159 13.31 -6.47 -2.14
CA THR A 159 13.33 -5.29 -1.26
C THR A 159 14.75 -4.77 -1.04
N THR A 160 15.70 -5.67 -0.77
CA THR A 160 17.11 -5.32 -0.59
C THR A 160 17.73 -4.77 -1.88
N LEU A 161 17.45 -5.40 -3.02
CA LEU A 161 17.93 -4.96 -4.34
C LEU A 161 17.41 -3.57 -4.69
N VAL A 162 16.14 -3.27 -4.43
CA VAL A 162 15.58 -1.93 -4.60
C VAL A 162 16.33 -0.93 -3.72
N GLY A 163 16.55 -1.23 -2.44
CA GLY A 163 17.33 -0.36 -1.56
C GLY A 163 18.73 -0.05 -2.14
N VAL A 164 19.43 -1.07 -2.65
CA VAL A 164 20.76 -0.88 -3.27
C VAL A 164 20.68 -0.08 -4.58
N MET A 165 19.71 -0.38 -5.45
CA MET A 165 19.52 0.32 -6.72
C MET A 165 19.24 1.80 -6.52
N PHE A 166 18.46 2.14 -5.49
CA PHE A 166 18.12 3.52 -5.12
C PHE A 166 19.13 4.15 -4.15
N GLN A 167 20.30 3.54 -3.95
CA GLN A 167 21.39 4.07 -3.12
C GLN A 167 20.95 4.40 -1.69
N TRP A 168 20.07 3.57 -1.11
CA TRP A 168 19.71 3.69 0.29
C TRP A 168 20.95 3.53 1.15
N SER A 169 21.04 4.37 2.17
CA SER A 169 22.03 4.17 3.21
C SER A 169 21.82 2.82 3.90
N ALA A 170 22.90 2.25 4.44
CA ALA A 170 22.83 0.99 5.18
C ALA A 170 21.84 1.10 6.37
N HIS A 171 21.70 2.28 6.98
CA HIS A 171 20.76 2.51 8.06
C HIS A 171 19.29 2.40 7.59
N VAL A 172 18.91 3.09 6.50
CA VAL A 172 17.54 3.02 5.93
C VAL A 172 17.20 1.60 5.51
N LEU A 173 18.18 0.89 4.94
CA LEU A 173 17.99 -0.49 4.53
C LEU A 173 17.66 -1.39 5.74
N VAL A 174 18.37 -1.23 6.85
CA VAL A 174 18.13 -1.99 8.08
C VAL A 174 16.79 -1.61 8.72
N THR A 175 16.50 -0.32 8.84
CA THR A 175 15.27 0.17 9.51
C THR A 175 14.01 -0.13 8.72
N SER A 176 14.10 -0.30 7.39
CA SER A 176 12.99 -0.71 6.53
C SER A 176 12.88 -2.23 6.40
N ALA A 177 14.00 -2.96 6.29
CA ALA A 177 13.98 -4.41 6.07
C ALA A 177 13.53 -5.19 7.32
N LEU A 178 13.99 -4.81 8.52
CA LEU A 178 13.65 -5.52 9.75
C LEU A 178 12.13 -5.59 10.02
N PRO A 179 11.40 -4.47 10.09
CA PRO A 179 9.94 -4.52 10.26
C PRO A 179 9.26 -5.23 9.09
N ALA A 180 9.73 -5.05 7.84
CA ALA A 180 9.16 -5.75 6.68
C ALA A 180 9.31 -7.28 6.77
N VAL A 181 10.44 -7.79 7.30
CA VAL A 181 10.65 -9.22 7.56
C VAL A 181 9.67 -9.73 8.62
N PHE A 182 9.48 -8.99 9.71
CA PHE A 182 8.50 -9.39 10.74
C PHE A 182 7.08 -9.40 10.19
N VAL A 183 6.71 -8.40 9.39
CA VAL A 183 5.42 -8.33 8.69
C VAL A 183 5.24 -9.53 7.75
N LEU A 184 6.27 -9.86 6.96
CA LEU A 184 6.27 -11.01 6.06
C LEU A 184 6.02 -12.31 6.84
N ILE A 185 6.79 -12.56 7.91
CA ILE A 185 6.67 -13.77 8.72
C ILE A 185 5.28 -13.87 9.36
N ALA A 186 4.83 -12.79 10.00
CA ALA A 186 3.53 -12.76 10.68
C ALA A 186 2.38 -13.03 9.69
N GLY A 187 2.38 -12.38 8.54
CA GLY A 187 1.35 -12.62 7.52
C GLY A 187 1.42 -14.02 6.91
N CYS A 188 2.62 -14.58 6.70
CA CYS A 188 2.77 -15.98 6.27
C CYS A 188 2.18 -16.97 7.30
N ILE A 189 2.37 -16.72 8.60
CA ILE A 189 1.77 -17.53 9.67
C ILE A 189 0.24 -17.42 9.61
N ILE A 190 -0.30 -16.19 9.64
CA ILE A 190 -1.75 -15.91 9.63
C ILE A 190 -2.44 -16.58 8.43
N VAL A 191 -1.87 -16.42 7.24
CA VAL A 191 -2.44 -16.96 5.98
C VAL A 191 -2.36 -18.49 5.92
N ARG A 192 -1.33 -19.09 6.51
CA ARG A 192 -1.23 -20.56 6.59
C ARG A 192 -2.24 -21.14 7.57
N GLU A 193 -2.45 -20.49 8.70
CA GLU A 193 -3.41 -20.93 9.71
C GLU A 193 -4.86 -20.77 9.24
N GLN A 194 -5.22 -19.62 8.68
CA GLN A 194 -6.60 -19.31 8.31
C GLN A 194 -6.69 -18.59 6.96
N TRP A 195 -7.73 -18.93 6.18
CA TRP A 195 -8.01 -18.31 4.88
C TRP A 195 -9.51 -18.04 4.75
N ASP A 196 -9.95 -17.03 5.50
CA ASP A 196 -11.31 -16.49 5.53
C ASP A 196 -11.33 -15.00 5.14
N GLU A 197 -12.53 -14.39 5.14
CA GLU A 197 -12.71 -12.96 4.84
C GLU A 197 -11.94 -12.03 5.80
N SER A 198 -11.64 -12.49 7.02
CA SER A 198 -10.93 -11.72 8.04
C SER A 198 -9.40 -11.80 7.92
N THR A 199 -8.87 -12.70 7.09
CA THR A 199 -7.42 -12.97 6.97
C THR A 199 -6.61 -11.68 6.74
N PHE A 200 -7.01 -10.86 5.78
CA PHE A 200 -6.27 -9.63 5.45
C PHE A 200 -6.48 -8.52 6.48
N VAL A 201 -7.60 -8.49 7.20
CA VAL A 201 -7.80 -7.61 8.36
C VAL A 201 -6.86 -7.99 9.50
N ARG A 202 -6.64 -9.30 9.71
CA ARG A 202 -5.65 -9.79 10.69
C ARG A 202 -4.23 -9.47 10.26
N CYS A 203 -3.91 -9.63 8.97
CA CYS A 203 -2.63 -9.16 8.43
C CYS A 203 -2.47 -7.65 8.62
N ALA A 204 -3.51 -6.84 8.37
CA ALA A 204 -3.48 -5.41 8.61
C ALA A 204 -3.20 -5.07 10.09
N ARG A 205 -3.86 -5.77 11.02
CA ARG A 205 -3.63 -5.61 12.45
C ARG A 205 -2.21 -6.00 12.83
N ALA A 206 -1.70 -7.13 12.32
CA ALA A 206 -0.32 -7.56 12.56
C ALA A 206 0.69 -6.55 12.02
N THR A 207 0.50 -6.06 10.79
CA THR A 207 1.31 -5.00 10.19
C THR A 207 1.30 -3.74 11.05
N GLY A 208 0.12 -3.29 11.48
CA GLY A 208 -0.02 -2.11 12.35
C GLY A 208 0.67 -2.29 13.70
N VAL A 209 0.51 -3.44 14.35
CA VAL A 209 1.17 -3.73 15.64
C VAL A 209 2.68 -3.78 15.48
N ILE A 210 3.20 -4.44 14.45
CA ILE A 210 4.64 -4.53 14.19
C ILE A 210 5.22 -3.15 13.88
N ALA A 211 4.54 -2.37 13.04
CA ALA A 211 4.96 -1.01 12.71
C ALA A 211 4.98 -0.10 13.94
N LEU A 212 3.91 -0.10 14.76
CA LEU A 212 3.84 0.70 15.98
C LEU A 212 4.89 0.28 17.00
N ALA A 213 5.08 -1.03 17.19
CA ALA A 213 6.11 -1.55 18.09
C ALA A 213 7.52 -1.15 17.62
N TRP A 214 7.77 -1.22 16.31
CA TRP A 214 9.05 -0.81 15.71
C TRP A 214 9.30 0.68 15.90
N LEU A 215 8.34 1.54 15.54
CA LEU A 215 8.46 3.00 15.68
C LEU A 215 8.59 3.42 17.14
N ALA A 216 7.87 2.76 18.07
CA ALA A 216 8.00 3.01 19.50
C ALA A 216 9.37 2.58 20.02
N LEU A 217 9.89 1.43 19.59
CA LEU A 217 11.20 0.93 19.97
C LEU A 217 12.31 1.86 19.48
N THR A 218 12.32 2.21 18.19
CA THR A 218 13.35 3.09 17.61
C THR A 218 13.24 4.51 18.15
N GLY A 219 12.03 5.03 18.36
CA GLY A 219 11.80 6.32 19.00
C GLY A 219 12.28 6.36 20.45
N THR A 220 12.02 5.31 21.23
CA THR A 220 12.50 5.19 22.62
C THR A 220 14.03 5.08 22.66
N LEU A 221 14.62 4.27 21.79
CA LEU A 221 16.08 4.14 21.71
C LEU A 221 16.74 5.47 21.32
N GLN A 222 16.16 6.20 20.37
CA GLN A 222 16.62 7.54 19.99
C GLN A 222 16.49 8.55 21.15
N LEU A 223 15.41 8.48 21.93
CA LEU A 223 15.22 9.31 23.12
C LEU A 223 16.27 9.03 24.20
N VAL A 224 16.59 7.75 24.45
CA VAL A 224 17.65 7.36 25.41
C VAL A 224 19.01 7.85 24.94
N LEU A 225 19.35 7.68 23.66
CA LEU A 225 20.60 8.18 23.08
C LEU A 225 20.72 9.70 23.20
N TRP A 226 19.60 10.41 22.97
CA TRP A 226 19.53 11.86 23.14
C TRP A 226 19.74 12.28 24.60
N LEU A 227 19.10 11.61 25.56
CA LEU A 227 19.31 11.85 27.00
C LEU A 227 20.75 11.55 27.43
N ALA A 228 21.39 10.54 26.84
CA ALA A 228 22.79 10.19 27.07
C ALA A 228 23.79 11.11 26.34
N HIS A 229 23.31 12.16 25.66
CA HIS A 229 24.13 13.11 24.88
C HIS A 229 24.97 12.46 23.77
N VAL A 230 24.58 11.27 23.29
CA VAL A 230 25.26 10.57 22.19
C VAL A 230 24.70 11.09 20.87
N GLN A 231 25.38 12.03 20.23
CA GLN A 231 24.95 12.61 18.95
C GLN A 231 25.48 11.85 17.72
N ALA A 232 26.47 10.98 17.90
CA ALA A 232 27.15 10.25 16.82
C ALA A 232 26.28 9.14 16.21
N PHE A 233 25.24 8.67 16.91
CA PHE A 233 24.38 7.60 16.45
C PHE A 233 22.92 8.07 16.38
N ARG A 234 22.37 8.10 15.16
CA ARG A 234 20.95 8.40 14.91
C ARG A 234 20.34 7.20 14.22
N ILE A 235 19.25 6.69 14.79
CA ILE A 235 18.54 5.53 14.28
C ILE A 235 17.57 5.94 13.18
N TYR A 236 16.90 7.08 13.37
CA TYR A 236 16.06 7.72 12.38
C TYR A 236 16.41 9.18 12.28
N GLU A 237 16.51 9.69 11.06
CA GLU A 237 16.27 11.10 10.85
C GLU A 237 14.78 11.42 11.05
N ARG A 238 14.48 12.65 11.48
CA ARG A 238 13.09 13.05 11.73
C ARG A 238 12.23 12.87 10.48
N ALA A 239 12.75 13.19 9.30
CA ALA A 239 12.05 13.01 8.03
C ALA A 239 11.75 11.54 7.74
N GLU A 240 12.75 10.66 7.89
CA GLU A 240 12.63 9.21 7.70
C GLU A 240 11.56 8.59 8.62
N PHE A 241 11.50 9.01 9.88
CA PHE A 241 10.49 8.52 10.83
C PHE A 241 9.05 8.82 10.36
N TRP A 242 8.81 10.03 9.88
CA TRP A 242 7.48 10.42 9.39
C TRP A 242 7.14 9.79 8.04
N THR A 243 8.13 9.54 7.19
CA THR A 243 7.97 8.75 5.95
C THR A 243 7.53 7.34 6.28
N ASP A 244 8.20 6.65 7.19
CA ASP A 244 7.85 5.28 7.56
C ASP A 244 6.47 5.19 8.24
N LEU A 245 6.13 6.16 9.11
CA LEU A 245 4.80 6.22 9.70
C LEU A 245 3.70 6.31 8.63
N ARG A 246 3.86 7.23 7.66
CA ARG A 246 2.91 7.41 6.56
C ARG A 246 2.80 6.17 5.69
N PHE A 247 3.94 5.54 5.39
CA PHE A 247 4.00 4.28 4.65
C PHE A 247 3.21 3.17 5.34
N TYR A 248 3.41 2.95 6.65
CA TYR A 248 2.69 1.91 7.38
C TYR A 248 1.19 2.20 7.53
N ILE A 249 0.79 3.47 7.70
CA ILE A 249 -0.62 3.86 7.68
C ILE A 249 -1.25 3.48 6.34
N GLY A 250 -0.58 3.79 5.23
CA GLY A 250 -1.03 3.44 3.89
C GLY A 250 -1.17 1.94 3.70
N TRP A 251 -0.18 1.17 4.16
CA TRP A 251 -0.19 -0.28 4.04
C TRP A 251 -1.34 -0.92 4.85
N VAL A 252 -1.52 -0.51 6.11
CA VAL A 252 -2.63 -0.98 6.95
C VAL A 252 -3.98 -0.63 6.31
N THR A 253 -4.15 0.60 5.84
CA THR A 253 -5.37 1.05 5.16
C THR A 253 -5.64 0.22 3.91
N GLY A 254 -4.60 -0.01 3.10
CA GLY A 254 -4.68 -0.82 1.90
C GLY A 254 -5.17 -2.24 2.16
N LEU A 255 -4.74 -2.86 3.27
CA LEU A 255 -5.16 -4.20 3.68
C LEU A 255 -6.58 -4.24 4.27
N VAL A 256 -6.98 -3.23 5.03
CA VAL A 256 -8.33 -3.14 5.63
C VAL A 256 -9.39 -2.94 4.55
N VAL A 257 -9.09 -2.08 3.57
CA VAL A 257 -10.04 -1.67 2.53
C VAL A 257 -9.92 -2.55 1.27
N ALA A 258 -9.03 -3.54 1.31
CA ALA A 258 -8.72 -4.37 0.15
C ALA A 258 -9.97 -5.08 -0.40
N PRO A 259 -10.10 -5.20 -1.74
CA PRO A 259 -11.20 -5.93 -2.33
C PRO A 259 -11.14 -7.41 -1.93
N ALA A 260 -12.31 -8.04 -1.77
CA ALA A 260 -12.44 -9.40 -1.24
C ALA A 260 -11.69 -10.42 -2.12
N MET A 261 -10.49 -10.82 -1.71
CA MET A 261 -9.68 -11.85 -2.38
C MET A 261 -10.10 -13.27 -2.01
N VAL A 262 -10.74 -13.43 -0.85
CA VAL A 262 -11.29 -14.70 -0.38
C VAL A 262 -12.79 -14.71 -0.70
N PRO A 263 -13.31 -15.71 -1.44
CA PRO A 263 -14.73 -15.81 -1.66
C PRO A 263 -15.43 -15.99 -0.31
N GLY A 264 -16.40 -15.12 -0.03
CA GLY A 264 -17.25 -15.26 1.13
C GLY A 264 -17.96 -16.61 1.12
N VAL A 265 -18.17 -17.17 2.32
CA VAL A 265 -19.15 -18.24 2.47
C VAL A 265 -20.48 -17.62 2.03
N PRO A 266 -21.17 -18.13 1.00
CA PRO A 266 -22.48 -17.61 0.68
C PRO A 266 -23.31 -17.75 1.95
N VAL A 267 -23.80 -16.63 2.47
CA VAL A 267 -24.85 -16.63 3.49
C VAL A 267 -25.92 -17.54 2.91
N ARG A 268 -26.08 -18.75 3.49
CA ARG A 268 -27.23 -19.58 3.18
C ARG A 268 -28.41 -18.69 3.51
N LEU A 269 -29.08 -18.18 2.48
CA LEU A 269 -30.44 -17.68 2.61
C LEU A 269 -31.15 -18.75 3.42
N ALA A 270 -31.50 -18.39 4.66
CA ALA A 270 -32.25 -19.26 5.53
C ALA A 270 -33.44 -19.72 4.71
N ASP A 271 -33.49 -21.03 4.51
CA ASP A 271 -34.49 -21.70 3.73
C ASP A 271 -35.86 -21.29 4.27
N ASP A 272 -36.54 -20.39 3.54
CA ASP A 272 -37.89 -19.88 3.84
C ASP A 272 -38.96 -20.98 3.65
N SER A 273 -38.54 -22.25 3.65
CA SER A 273 -39.39 -23.44 3.57
C SER A 273 -40.33 -23.58 4.78
N TRP A 274 -40.05 -22.87 5.88
CA TRP A 274 -40.98 -22.79 7.02
C TRP A 274 -42.21 -21.91 6.75
N ARG A 275 -42.15 -20.92 5.83
CA ARG A 275 -43.29 -20.05 5.51
C ARG A 275 -44.31 -20.66 4.53
N ARG A 276 -44.06 -21.85 3.97
CA ARG A 276 -45.01 -22.55 3.07
C ARG A 276 -45.90 -23.59 3.75
N ARG A 277 -45.93 -23.64 5.08
CA ARG A 277 -46.85 -24.50 5.84
C ARG A 277 -47.76 -23.67 6.76
N ARG A 278 -48.61 -22.83 6.18
CA ARG A 278 -49.88 -22.40 6.78
C ARG A 278 -50.91 -22.22 5.69
#